data_AF-A0A096VQG0-F1
#
_entry.id   AF-A0A096VQG0-F1
#
_cell.length_a   1.000
_cell.length_b   1.000
_cell.length_c   1.000
_cell.angle_alpha   90.00
_cell.angle_beta   90.00
_cell.angle_gamma   90.00
#
_symmetry.space_group_name_H-M   'P 1'
#
loop_
_entity.id
_entity.type
_entity.pdbx_description
1 polymer ?
#
loop_
_entity_poly.entity_id
_entity_poly.type
_entity_poly.pdbx_seq_one_letter_code
_entity_poly.pdbx_strand_id
1 'polypeptide(L)'
;MSLSLNTNISSLQTQQALSQSQSALQTSLQRLSTGLRVNSAKDDAAAYAVASSLTTTLNSQTQGIQNANNAQSYLQTADSYL
;
A
#
# COMPACT_ATOMS: atom_id res chain seq x y z
N MET A 1 41.52 -22.77 12.17
CA MET A 1 40.48 -22.03 12.89
C MET A 1 41.12 -20.94 13.72
N SER A 2 41.02 -19.68 13.29
CA SER A 2 41.56 -18.55 14.04
C SER A 2 40.58 -18.15 15.14
N LEU A 3 40.96 -18.34 16.40
CA LEU A 3 40.23 -17.83 17.55
C LEU A 3 40.45 -16.31 17.60
N SER A 4 39.51 -15.55 17.03
CA SER A 4 39.56 -14.09 17.10
C SER A 4 39.10 -13.63 18.49
N LEU A 5 40.05 -13.35 19.39
CA LEU A 5 39.79 -12.94 20.78
C LEU A 5 39.01 -11.61 20.89
N ASN A 6 39.08 -10.76 19.87
CA ASN A 6 38.43 -9.44 19.85
C ASN A 6 37.15 -9.39 19.00
N THR A 7 36.86 -10.40 18.17
CA THR A 7 35.69 -10.40 17.30
C THR A 7 34.93 -11.72 17.45
N ASN A 8 33.82 -11.68 18.18
CA ASN A 8 32.96 -12.83 18.40
C ASN A 8 32.03 -13.04 17.18
N ILE A 9 32.43 -13.93 16.27
CA ILE A 9 31.68 -14.24 15.04
C ILE A 9 30.26 -14.74 15.36
N SER A 10 30.08 -15.55 16.41
CA SER A 10 28.75 -16.04 16.82
C SER A 10 27.84 -14.92 17.30
N SER A 11 28.39 -13.93 18.03
CA SER A 11 27.67 -12.72 18.42
C SER A 11 27.30 -11.87 17.21
N LEU A 12 28.22 -11.70 16.25
CA LEU A 12 27.97 -10.97 15.01
C LEU A 12 26.86 -11.62 14.16
N GLN A 13 26.89 -12.95 14.03
CA GLN A 13 25.85 -13.73 13.35
C GLN A 13 24.49 -13.59 14.05
N THR A 14 24.49 -13.65 15.39
CA THR A 14 23.26 -13.45 16.19
C THR A 14 22.71 -12.03 16.00
N GLN A 15 23.59 -11.01 15.95
CA GLN A 15 23.20 -9.64 15.67
C GLN A 15 22.61 -9.48 14.27
N GLN A 16 23.21 -10.07 13.23
CA GLN A 16 22.65 -10.05 11.88
C GLN A 16 21.28 -10.74 11.82
N ALA A 17 21.13 -11.91 12.44
CA ALA A 17 19.86 -12.62 12.51
C ALA A 17 18.78 -11.82 13.27
N LEU A 18 19.17 -11.13 14.34
CA LEU A 18 18.31 -10.23 15.09
C LEU A 18 17.88 -9.01 14.26
N SER A 19 18.80 -8.38 13.52
CA SER A 19 18.47 -7.28 12.60
C SER A 19 17.50 -7.72 11.51
N GLN A 20 17.69 -8.92 10.95
CA GLN A 20 16.78 -9.47 9.95
C GLN A 20 15.39 -9.77 10.53
N SER A 21 15.33 -10.33 11.74
CA SER A 21 14.08 -10.57 12.47
C SER A 21 13.33 -9.27 12.80
N GLN A 22 14.06 -8.23 13.22
CA GLN A 22 13.48 -6.90 13.47
C GLN A 22 12.90 -6.29 12.19
N SER A 23 13.60 -6.41 11.05
CA SER A 23 13.09 -5.92 9.77
C SER A 23 11.81 -6.64 9.36
N ALA A 24 11.76 -7.98 9.48
CA ALA A 24 10.57 -8.76 9.17
C ALA A 24 9.38 -8.43 10.10
N LEU A 25 9.66 -8.19 11.39
CA LEU A 25 8.66 -7.74 12.35
C LEU A 25 8.11 -6.36 11.96
N GLN A 26 8.98 -5.42 11.57
CA GLN A 26 8.56 -4.08 11.18
C GLN A 26 7.64 -4.10 9.95
N THR A 27 7.95 -4.92 8.94
CA THR A 27 7.06 -5.14 7.78
C THR A 27 5.73 -5.76 8.20
N SER A 28 5.76 -6.71 9.14
CA SER A 28 4.53 -7.37 9.64
C SER A 28 3.64 -6.37 10.39
N LEU A 29 4.22 -5.52 11.23
CA LEU A 29 3.51 -4.44 11.92
C LEU A 29 2.94 -3.41 10.94
N GLN A 30 3.67 -3.06 9.88
CA GLN A 30 3.19 -2.16 8.85
C GLN A 30 1.98 -2.73 8.11
N ARG A 31 2.02 -4.02 7.74
CA ARG A 31 0.88 -4.71 7.12
C ARG A 31 -0.32 -4.84 8.07
N LEU A 32 -0.06 -5.10 9.35
CA LEU A 32 -1.13 -5.15 10.36
C LEU A 32 -1.80 -3.79 10.55
N SER A 33 -1.01 -2.71 10.63
CA SER A 33 -1.50 -1.34 10.85
C SER A 33 -2.31 -0.80 9.67
N THR A 34 -1.97 -1.19 8.45
CA THR A 34 -2.63 -0.72 7.22
C THR A 34 -3.72 -1.67 6.75
N GLY A 35 -3.67 -2.94 7.17
CA GLY A 35 -4.47 -4.02 6.61
C GLY A 35 -4.08 -4.40 5.17
N LEU A 36 -3.09 -3.74 4.57
CA LEU A 36 -2.68 -3.95 3.18
C LEU A 36 -1.46 -4.87 3.12
N ARG A 37 -1.52 -5.85 2.21
CA ARG A 37 -0.39 -6.75 1.96
C ARG A 37 0.77 -6.04 1.26
N VAL A 38 0.45 -5.11 0.37
CA VAL A 38 1.41 -4.27 -0.38
C VAL A 38 1.17 -2.83 0.04
N ASN A 39 2.09 -2.26 0.80
CA ASN A 39 1.97 -0.91 1.34
C ASN A 39 2.62 0.14 0.46
N SER A 40 3.66 -0.28 -0.27
CA SER A 40 4.43 0.60 -1.13
C SER A 40 4.90 -0.12 -2.39
N ALA A 41 5.30 0.65 -3.40
CA ALA A 41 5.95 0.12 -4.61
C ALA A 41 7.26 -0.63 -4.32
N LYS A 42 7.86 -0.45 -3.14
CA LYS A 42 9.03 -1.21 -2.67
C LYS A 42 8.66 -2.66 -2.30
N ASP A 43 7.44 -2.90 -1.82
CA ASP A 43 6.99 -4.23 -1.42
C ASP A 43 6.65 -5.09 -2.64
N ASP A 44 5.95 -4.51 -3.62
CA ASP A 44 5.63 -5.13 -4.90
C ASP A 44 5.23 -4.04 -5.91
N ALA A 45 6.15 -3.67 -6.80
CA ALA A 45 5.92 -2.60 -7.77
C ALA A 45 4.80 -2.94 -8.77
N ALA A 46 4.66 -4.20 -9.16
CA ALA A 46 3.67 -4.62 -10.15
C ALA A 46 2.26 -4.63 -9.54
N ALA A 47 2.09 -5.27 -8.38
CA ALA A 47 0.81 -5.29 -7.69
C ALA A 47 0.38 -3.89 -7.25
N TYR A 48 1.32 -3.06 -6.78
CA TYR A 48 1.05 -1.67 -6.43
C TYR A 48 0.59 -0.85 -7.65
N ALA A 49 1.23 -0.99 -8.81
CA ALA A 49 0.86 -0.28 -10.03
C ALA A 49 -0.56 -0.66 -10.51
N VAL A 50 -0.91 -1.95 -10.46
CA VAL A 50 -2.26 -2.41 -10.79
C VAL A 50 -3.29 -1.87 -9.80
N ALA A 51 -3.02 -1.95 -8.50
CA ALA A 51 -3.91 -1.42 -7.47
C ALA A 51 -4.11 0.10 -7.60
N SER A 52 -3.04 0.84 -7.91
CA SER A 52 -3.10 2.28 -8.17
C SER A 52 -3.95 2.59 -9.40
N SER A 53 -3.74 1.86 -10.50
CA SER A 53 -4.54 2.02 -11.73
C SER A 53 -6.03 1.75 -11.48
N LEU A 54 -6.35 0.68 -10.75
CA LEU A 54 -7.73 0.35 -10.36
C LEU A 54 -8.34 1.45 -9.48
N THR A 55 -7.58 1.97 -8.52
CA THR A 55 -8.01 3.10 -7.68
C THR A 55 -8.32 4.33 -8.52
N THR A 56 -7.48 4.65 -9.50
CA THR A 56 -7.73 5.75 -10.46
C THR A 56 -9.02 5.53 -11.25
N THR A 57 -9.24 4.32 -11.76
CA THR A 57 -10.50 3.99 -12.48
C THR A 57 -11.71 4.13 -11.58
N LEU A 58 -11.66 3.64 -10.33
CA LEU A 58 -12.76 3.76 -9.36
C LEU A 58 -13.07 5.23 -9.03
N ASN A 59 -12.05 6.06 -8.84
CA ASN A 59 -12.23 7.49 -8.60
C ASN A 59 -12.86 8.18 -9.82
N SER A 60 -12.40 7.86 -11.03
CA SER A 60 -12.99 8.38 -12.26
C SER A 60 -14.45 7.95 -12.43
N GLN A 61 -14.79 6.70 -12.13
CA GLN A 61 -16.16 6.20 -12.18
C GLN A 61 -17.05 6.90 -11.14
N THR A 62 -16.54 7.12 -9.92
CA THR A 62 -17.25 7.86 -8.87
C THR A 62 -17.58 9.28 -9.33
N GLN A 63 -16.63 9.98 -9.96
CA GLN A 63 -16.87 11.29 -10.55
C GLN A 63 -17.88 11.21 -11.70
N GLY A 64 -17.80 10.20 -12.55
CA GLY A 64 -18.75 9.97 -13.63
C GLY A 64 -20.19 9.80 -13.13
N ILE A 65 -20.38 9.05 -12.05
CA ILE A 65 -21.68 8.87 -11.38
C ILE A 65 -22.20 10.21 -10.85
N GLN A 66 -21.35 10.99 -10.17
CA GLN A 66 -21.74 12.32 -9.69
C GLN A 66 -22.14 13.26 -10.83
N ASN A 67 -21.40 13.24 -11.94
CA ASN A 67 -21.71 14.03 -13.12
C ASN A 67 -23.06 13.62 -13.74
N ALA A 68 -23.35 12.31 -13.81
CA ALA A 68 -24.62 11.80 -14.31
C ALA A 68 -25.80 12.21 -13.41
N ASN A 69 -25.63 12.14 -12.09
CA ASN A 69 -26.64 12.61 -11.14
C ASN A 69 -26.90 14.11 -11.29
N ASN A 70 -25.85 14.92 -11.44
CA ASN A 70 -25.99 16.36 -11.65
C ASN A 70 -26.72 16.66 -12.98
N ALA A 71 -26.39 15.94 -14.05
CA ALA A 71 -27.09 16.07 -15.33
C ALA A 71 -28.57 15.68 -15.20
N GLN A 72 -28.88 14.61 -14.45
CA GLN A 72 -30.26 14.21 -14.17
C GLN A 72 -31.02 15.29 -13.39
N SER A 73 -30.42 15.85 -12.33
CA SER A 73 -31.04 16.94 -11.57
C SER A 73 -31.28 18.19 -12.43
N TYR A 74 -30.34 18.51 -13.33
CA TYR A 74 -30.51 19.60 -14.29
C TYR A 74 -31.68 19.34 -15.25
N LEU A 75 -31.74 18.14 -15.83
CA LEU A 75 -32.83 17.74 -16.72
C LEU A 75 -34.18 17.75 -16.00
N GLN A 76 -34.25 17.23 -14.77
CA GLN A 76 -35.47 17.29 -13.95
C GLN A 76 -35.91 18.73 -13.66
N THR A 77 -34.97 19.64 -13.42
CA THR A 77 -35.28 21.06 -13.21
C THR A 77 -35.75 21.72 -14.51
N ALA A 78 -35.14 21.36 -15.65
CA ALA A 78 -35.55 21.85 -16.96
C ALA A 78 -36.95 21.34 -17.35
N ASP A 79 -37.23 20.05 -17.14
CA ASP A 79 -38.55 19.45 -17.36
C ASP A 79 -39.62 20.03 -16.42
N SER A 80 -39.26 20.36 -15.17
CA SER A 80 -40.20 20.99 -14.22
C SER A 80 -40.51 22.46 -14.54
N TYR A 81 -39.72 23.12 -15.38
CA TYR A 81 -39.92 24.51 -15.78
C TYR A 81 -40.77 24.65 -17.07
N LEU A 82 -40.89 23.57 -17.85
CA LEU A 82 -41.76 23.47 -19.04
C LEU A 82 -43.18 23.04 -18.67
#